data_AF-A0A1I7V6T3-F1
#
_entry.id   AF-A0A1I7V6T3-F1
#
_cell.length_a   1.000
_cell.length_b   1.000
_cell.length_c   1.000
_cell.angle_alpha   90.00
_cell.angle_beta   90.00
_cell.angle_gamma   90.00
#
_symmetry.space_group_name_H-M   'P 1'
#
loop_
_entity.id
_entity.type
_entity.pdbx_description
1 polymer ?
#
loop_
_entity_poly.entity_id
_entity_poly.type
_entity_poly.pdbx_seq_one_letter_code
_entity_poly.pdbx_strand_id
1 'polypeptide(L)'
;MSPSNEKPKVYIIGVGMTKFTKPESVPNWDYPDMVKEAVNKALSDAKLQYRDVEQAAVSYLYGGTCCGQRALYEIGFTGIPIYNLNNACASGSTAVYLSKLCIEGGHADVVLAVGFEKMKIGSLESMENIDGRTHALERHIDVISSTRGLVPVPLMAQMFANAGREHMDKYGTKREHFAKIAQKNHKHSVNNPNSQFQKEYSLNEILNARVIHDFMGLLECSPTSDGAAAVILCSEKFLMKFPHLSKQAVEIIGAELGTDEPSVFAERSAIKMIGFDMIRKLSNRLYQKTGLTPSDVQVIELHDCFAPNELISYEALGLCPVGKGSDIVDKGDNTYGGKWVINPSGGLISKGHPIGATGVAQVVELSLQLRGLAGARQVPNCKIAMQHNIGIGGAGMVALYRLAEPSRIIATNATNVTVKKTFLSDAIFNEIKERAKMEAGLSEKINSSFRFVLTGPDNVIKKWTVDFKVTPPVIAETGEGNVDVEMTMKDSDFVKIVTGKLRPDQAFLQRKLKVKGNLAKALKLRKLVQSEMLKAKL
;
A
#
# COMPACT_ATOMS: atom_id res chain seq x y z
N MET A 1 21.59 -19.57 -1.09
CA MET A 1 20.32 -18.91 -1.45
C MET A 1 20.43 -17.49 -0.96
N SER A 2 20.58 -16.52 -1.87
CA SER A 2 20.26 -15.14 -1.51
C SER A 2 18.77 -15.10 -1.16
N PRO A 3 18.36 -14.49 -0.05
CA PRO A 3 16.95 -14.26 0.18
C PRO A 3 16.42 -13.45 -1.01
N SER A 4 15.29 -13.87 -1.58
CA SER A 4 14.58 -13.06 -2.56
C SER A 4 14.41 -11.66 -1.97
N ASN A 5 14.92 -10.64 -2.64
CA ASN A 5 14.89 -9.24 -2.18
C ASN A 5 13.47 -8.63 -2.21
N GLU A 6 12.45 -9.47 -2.34
CA GLU A 6 11.04 -9.09 -2.44
C GLU A 6 10.41 -9.21 -1.06
N LYS A 7 9.89 -8.09 -0.53
CA LYS A 7 9.25 -8.05 0.79
C LYS A 7 7.99 -8.93 0.80
N PRO A 8 7.63 -9.52 1.95
CA PRO A 8 6.38 -10.27 2.07
C PRO A 8 5.19 -9.38 1.74
N LYS A 9 4.21 -9.91 0.99
CA LYS A 9 2.95 -9.20 0.78
C LYS A 9 2.13 -9.19 2.07
N VAL A 10 1.40 -8.09 2.24
CA VAL A 10 0.54 -7.84 3.39
C VAL A 10 -0.89 -7.61 2.90
N TYR A 11 -1.84 -8.27 3.55
CA TYR A 11 -3.24 -8.23 3.19
C TYR A 11 -4.09 -7.77 4.36
N ILE A 12 -5.11 -6.96 4.11
CA ILE A 12 -6.20 -6.68 5.04
C ILE A 12 -7.27 -7.75 4.82
N ILE A 13 -7.61 -8.47 5.87
CA ILE A 13 -8.54 -9.61 5.82
C ILE A 13 -9.79 -9.42 6.69
N GLY A 14 -9.82 -8.40 7.54
CA GLY A 14 -10.98 -8.05 8.36
C GLY A 14 -11.06 -6.56 8.58
N VAL A 15 -12.25 -5.98 8.48
CA VAL A 15 -12.48 -4.54 8.71
C VAL A 15 -13.71 -4.30 9.58
N GLY A 16 -13.65 -3.30 10.44
CA GLY A 16 -14.75 -2.93 11.32
C GLY A 16 -14.64 -1.49 11.81
N MET A 17 -15.77 -0.82 11.97
CA MET A 17 -15.82 0.51 12.60
C MET A 17 -17.15 0.72 13.31
N THR A 18 -17.14 1.64 14.27
CA THR A 18 -18.35 2.19 14.87
C THR A 18 -19.00 3.20 13.93
N LYS A 19 -20.26 3.57 14.20
CA LYS A 19 -20.75 4.85 13.72
C LYS A 19 -19.93 5.96 14.38
N PHE A 20 -19.53 6.97 13.61
CA PHE A 20 -18.95 8.18 14.18
C PHE A 20 -20.08 9.07 14.65
N THR A 21 -19.99 9.52 15.90
CA THR A 21 -21.08 10.24 16.57
C THR A 21 -20.57 11.54 17.14
N LYS A 22 -21.49 12.48 17.33
CA LYS A 22 -21.17 13.72 18.02
C LYS A 22 -20.70 13.38 19.44
N PRO A 23 -19.64 14.02 19.97
CA PRO A 23 -19.22 13.81 21.34
C PRO A 23 -20.37 14.01 22.32
N GLU A 24 -20.40 13.19 23.36
CA GLU A 24 -21.42 13.22 24.43
C GLU A 24 -22.85 12.86 23.97
N SER A 25 -23.06 12.42 22.71
CA SER A 25 -24.39 12.05 22.21
C SER A 25 -24.84 10.64 22.55
N VAL A 26 -23.92 9.75 22.94
CA VAL A 26 -24.21 8.37 23.34
C VAL A 26 -23.87 8.19 24.82
N PRO A 27 -24.85 8.01 25.71
CA PRO A 27 -24.60 7.90 27.15
C PRO A 27 -23.90 6.58 27.49
N ASN A 28 -23.02 6.60 28.50
CA ASN A 28 -22.30 5.43 29.00
C ASN A 28 -21.49 4.68 27.93
N TRP A 29 -21.00 5.40 26.92
CA TRP A 29 -20.15 4.86 25.87
C TRP A 29 -18.75 5.46 26.00
N ASP A 30 -17.76 4.60 26.26
CA ASP A 30 -16.37 5.01 26.42
C ASP A 30 -15.44 4.31 25.42
N TYR A 31 -14.20 4.78 25.33
CA TYR A 31 -13.26 4.28 24.32
C TYR A 31 -13.05 2.75 24.34
N PRO A 32 -13.10 2.01 25.49
CA PRO A 32 -13.05 0.56 25.46
C PRO A 32 -14.27 -0.08 24.78
N ASP A 33 -15.46 0.51 24.93
CA ASP A 33 -16.69 0.03 24.29
C ASP A 33 -16.64 0.25 22.77
N MET A 34 -16.16 1.43 22.36
CA MET A 34 -15.96 1.78 20.94
C MET A 34 -15.00 0.78 20.29
N VAL A 35 -13.86 0.52 20.94
CA VAL A 35 -12.83 -0.41 20.45
C VAL A 35 -13.35 -1.84 20.42
N LYS A 36 -14.06 -2.28 21.47
CA LYS A 36 -14.71 -3.61 21.50
C LYS A 36 -15.63 -3.81 20.31
N GLU A 37 -16.47 -2.83 19.98
CA GLU A 37 -17.38 -2.91 18.83
C GLU A 37 -16.59 -3.00 17.50
N ALA A 38 -15.65 -2.09 17.27
CA ALA A 38 -14.88 -2.05 16.03
C ALA A 38 -14.03 -3.33 15.82
N VAL A 39 -13.36 -3.80 16.86
CA VAL A 39 -12.51 -5.00 16.82
C VAL A 39 -13.37 -6.25 16.63
N ASN A 40 -14.50 -6.39 17.32
CA ASN A 40 -15.39 -7.54 17.12
C ASN A 40 -15.98 -7.58 15.70
N LYS A 41 -16.31 -6.42 15.12
CA LYS A 41 -16.72 -6.33 13.70
C LYS A 41 -15.59 -6.82 12.77
N ALA A 42 -14.35 -6.36 12.98
CA ALA A 42 -13.21 -6.78 12.16
C ALA A 42 -12.87 -8.27 12.31
N LEU A 43 -12.91 -8.80 13.54
CA LEU A 43 -12.71 -10.24 13.82
C LEU A 43 -13.81 -11.10 13.21
N SER A 44 -15.07 -10.66 13.32
CA SER A 44 -16.22 -11.35 12.71
C SER A 44 -16.11 -11.36 11.18
N ASP A 45 -15.72 -10.24 10.58
CA ASP A 45 -15.49 -10.11 9.13
C ASP A 45 -14.36 -11.05 8.65
N ALA A 46 -13.28 -11.20 9.43
CA ALA A 46 -12.20 -12.14 9.17
C ALA A 46 -12.49 -13.58 9.62
N LYS A 47 -13.60 -13.85 10.31
CA LYS A 47 -13.90 -15.13 10.98
C LYS A 47 -12.76 -15.63 11.89
N LEU A 48 -12.08 -14.70 12.55
CA LEU A 48 -11.00 -14.99 13.50
C LEU A 48 -11.44 -14.73 14.94
N GLN A 49 -10.67 -15.25 15.87
CA GLN A 49 -10.76 -14.95 17.30
C GLN A 49 -9.61 -14.05 17.71
N TYR A 50 -9.76 -13.30 18.79
CA TYR A 50 -8.70 -12.40 19.25
C TYR A 50 -7.39 -13.12 19.60
N ARG A 51 -7.47 -14.39 20.03
CA ARG A 51 -6.29 -15.25 20.26
C ARG A 51 -5.46 -15.55 19.01
N ASP A 52 -6.00 -15.31 17.81
CA ASP A 52 -5.30 -15.52 16.54
C ASP A 52 -4.46 -14.28 16.17
N VAL A 53 -4.65 -13.14 16.85
CA VAL A 53 -3.86 -11.93 16.69
C VAL A 53 -2.55 -12.08 17.46
N GLU A 54 -1.42 -11.76 16.83
CA GLU A 54 -0.09 -11.91 17.43
C GLU A 54 0.49 -10.59 17.95
N GLN A 55 0.05 -9.45 17.41
CA GLN A 55 0.42 -8.10 17.85
C GLN A 55 -0.70 -7.09 17.58
N ALA A 56 -0.71 -5.98 18.31
CA ALA A 56 -1.64 -4.86 18.05
C ALA A 56 -0.93 -3.50 17.98
N ALA A 57 -1.26 -2.70 16.98
CA ALA A 57 -0.91 -1.29 16.88
C ALA A 57 -2.17 -0.46 17.16
N VAL A 58 -2.16 0.32 18.24
CA VAL A 58 -3.33 1.05 18.73
C VAL A 58 -3.05 2.54 18.74
N SER A 59 -3.92 3.31 18.09
CA SER A 59 -3.75 4.74 17.87
C SER A 59 -4.85 5.58 18.49
N TYR A 60 -4.45 6.65 19.18
CA TYR A 60 -5.33 7.63 19.83
C TYR A 60 -4.51 8.90 20.09
N LEU A 61 -5.16 10.07 20.10
CA LEU A 61 -4.48 11.32 20.47
C LEU A 61 -4.76 11.69 21.93
N TYR A 62 -6.01 11.60 22.37
CA TYR A 62 -6.43 12.01 23.71
C TYR A 62 -6.64 10.78 24.61
N GLY A 63 -5.64 10.50 25.43
CA GLY A 63 -5.67 9.41 26.40
C GLY A 63 -4.39 9.36 27.21
N GLY A 64 -4.45 8.74 28.38
CA GLY A 64 -3.27 8.50 29.20
C GLY A 64 -2.35 7.42 28.62
N THR A 65 -1.23 7.21 29.30
CA THR A 65 -0.34 6.07 29.03
C THR A 65 -1.13 4.76 29.06
N CYS A 66 -0.87 3.89 28.08
CA CYS A 66 -1.46 2.56 27.97
C CYS A 66 -2.99 2.49 27.75
N CYS A 67 -3.61 3.56 27.25
CA CYS A 67 -5.03 3.51 26.86
C CYS A 67 -5.30 2.43 25.79
N GLY A 68 -4.34 2.12 24.92
CA GLY A 68 -4.48 1.04 23.93
C GLY A 68 -4.62 -0.34 24.55
N GLN A 69 -3.84 -0.66 25.59
CA GLN A 69 -4.02 -1.89 26.37
C GLN A 69 -5.40 -1.89 27.04
N ARG A 70 -5.75 -0.80 27.74
CA ARG A 70 -7.04 -0.70 28.42
C ARG A 70 -8.21 -0.87 27.45
N ALA A 71 -8.11 -0.33 26.24
CA ALA A 71 -9.14 -0.45 25.22
C ALA A 71 -9.32 -1.90 24.72
N LEU A 72 -8.24 -2.68 24.67
CA LEU A 72 -8.29 -4.06 24.18
C LEU A 72 -8.68 -5.10 25.26
N TYR A 73 -8.65 -4.75 26.54
CA TYR A 73 -9.00 -5.67 27.64
C TYR A 73 -10.44 -6.18 27.60
N GLU A 74 -11.37 -5.43 26.99
CA GLU A 74 -12.77 -5.90 26.81
C GLU A 74 -12.92 -6.98 25.73
N ILE A 75 -11.88 -7.22 24.93
CA ILE A 75 -11.83 -8.27 23.90
C ILE A 75 -11.10 -9.51 24.44
N GLY A 76 -9.97 -9.34 25.15
CA GLY A 76 -9.30 -10.44 25.84
C GLY A 76 -7.88 -10.15 26.31
N PHE A 77 -7.34 -11.09 27.11
CA PHE A 77 -6.00 -11.04 27.69
C PHE A 77 -5.11 -12.13 27.11
N THR A 78 -4.43 -11.84 26.00
CA THR A 78 -3.59 -12.82 25.28
C THR A 78 -2.09 -12.65 25.54
N GLY A 79 -1.68 -11.56 26.20
CA GLY A 79 -0.27 -11.26 26.47
C GLY A 79 0.54 -10.78 25.24
N ILE A 80 -0.14 -10.48 24.12
CA ILE A 80 0.51 -10.01 22.90
C ILE A 80 1.12 -8.60 23.07
N PRO A 81 2.16 -8.25 22.29
CA PRO A 81 2.65 -6.88 22.20
C PRO A 81 1.55 -5.91 21.74
N ILE A 82 1.40 -4.80 22.46
CA ILE A 82 0.47 -3.70 22.15
C ILE A 82 1.26 -2.39 22.10
N TYR A 83 1.29 -1.75 20.93
CA TYR A 83 1.94 -0.46 20.70
C TYR A 83 0.93 0.67 20.76
N ASN A 84 1.19 1.69 21.57
CA ASN A 84 0.37 2.90 21.64
C ASN A 84 1.02 3.98 20.76
N LEU A 85 0.27 4.52 19.80
CA LEU A 85 0.80 5.38 18.74
C LEU A 85 0.01 6.69 18.63
N ASN A 86 0.73 7.78 18.43
CA ASN A 86 0.15 9.06 18.05
C ASN A 86 1.06 9.77 17.03
N ASN A 87 0.44 10.39 16.04
CA ASN A 87 1.03 11.23 14.99
C ASN A 87 -0.04 12.25 14.53
N ALA A 88 -0.65 12.94 15.49
CA ALA A 88 -1.79 13.82 15.26
C ALA A 88 -2.89 13.12 14.43
N CYS A 89 -3.47 13.79 13.42
CA CYS A 89 -4.52 13.21 12.59
C CYS A 89 -4.09 12.03 11.70
N ALA A 90 -2.77 11.75 11.58
CA ALA A 90 -2.23 10.58 10.87
C ALA A 90 -2.04 9.34 11.77
N SER A 91 -2.49 9.38 13.03
CA SER A 91 -2.28 8.29 14.00
C SER A 91 -2.84 6.94 13.52
N GLY A 92 -4.06 6.94 12.95
CA GLY A 92 -4.68 5.73 12.43
C GLY A 92 -3.90 5.08 11.29
N SER A 93 -3.45 5.86 10.30
CA SER A 93 -2.62 5.34 9.21
C SER A 93 -1.22 4.94 9.69
N THR A 94 -0.71 5.57 10.74
CA THR A 94 0.54 5.15 11.40
C THR A 94 0.39 3.75 12.01
N ALA A 95 -0.75 3.44 12.63
CA ALA A 95 -1.01 2.10 13.14
C ALA A 95 -1.04 1.06 12.02
N VAL A 96 -1.75 1.33 10.92
CA VAL A 96 -1.78 0.44 9.75
C VAL A 96 -0.38 0.25 9.14
N TYR A 97 0.40 1.33 9.04
CA TYR A 97 1.77 1.29 8.53
C TYR A 97 2.69 0.47 9.42
N LEU A 98 2.64 0.65 10.75
CA LEU A 98 3.42 -0.17 11.68
C LEU A 98 3.03 -1.65 11.58
N SER A 99 1.74 -1.97 11.54
CA SER A 99 1.28 -3.35 11.38
C SER A 99 1.80 -3.99 10.09
N LYS A 100 1.83 -3.24 8.99
CA LYS A 100 2.45 -3.66 7.73
C LYS A 100 3.94 -3.95 7.91
N LEU A 101 4.68 -3.07 8.59
CA LEU A 101 6.11 -3.26 8.86
C LEU A 101 6.38 -4.49 9.74
N CYS A 102 5.56 -4.74 10.76
CA CYS A 102 5.68 -5.95 11.59
C CYS A 102 5.57 -7.22 10.76
N ILE A 103 4.63 -7.27 9.82
CA ILE A 103 4.45 -8.43 8.92
C ILE A 103 5.59 -8.53 7.90
N GLU A 104 5.98 -7.41 7.27
CA GLU A 104 7.10 -7.39 6.31
C GLU A 104 8.43 -7.79 6.95
N GLY A 105 8.63 -7.45 8.23
CA GLY A 105 9.80 -7.83 9.02
C GLY A 105 9.76 -9.28 9.53
N GLY A 106 8.66 -10.00 9.33
CA GLY A 106 8.48 -11.37 9.81
C GLY A 106 8.29 -11.48 11.33
N HIS A 107 7.90 -10.39 12.00
CA HIS A 107 7.66 -10.37 13.45
C HIS A 107 6.28 -10.90 13.84
N ALA A 108 5.33 -10.93 12.91
CA ALA A 108 3.99 -11.48 13.10
C ALA A 108 3.35 -11.89 11.76
N ASP A 109 2.50 -12.92 11.79
CA ASP A 109 1.67 -13.36 10.67
C ASP A 109 0.27 -12.73 10.69
N VAL A 110 -0.23 -12.30 11.86
CA VAL A 110 -1.52 -11.62 12.04
C VAL A 110 -1.38 -10.44 13.01
N VAL A 111 -1.72 -9.23 12.54
CA VAL A 111 -1.60 -7.99 13.33
C VAL A 111 -2.90 -7.21 13.28
N LEU A 112 -3.34 -6.73 14.45
CA LEU A 112 -4.49 -5.84 14.59
C LEU A 112 -4.03 -4.38 14.56
N ALA A 113 -4.60 -3.56 13.67
CA ALA A 113 -4.49 -2.11 13.73
C ALA A 113 -5.80 -1.51 14.22
N VAL A 114 -5.77 -0.71 15.29
CA VAL A 114 -6.95 -0.05 15.86
C VAL A 114 -6.68 1.45 15.99
N GLY A 115 -7.70 2.24 15.72
CA GLY A 115 -7.71 3.65 16.04
C GLY A 115 -9.01 4.01 16.75
N PHE A 116 -8.93 4.87 17.76
CA PHE A 116 -10.11 5.38 18.46
C PHE A 116 -9.89 6.83 18.90
N GLU A 117 -10.99 7.53 19.13
CA GLU A 117 -10.95 8.81 19.85
C GLU A 117 -12.24 9.00 20.63
N LYS A 118 -12.11 9.54 21.85
CA LYS A 118 -13.22 10.12 22.60
C LYS A 118 -12.94 11.59 22.80
N MET A 119 -13.69 12.41 22.09
CA MET A 119 -13.50 13.85 21.96
C MET A 119 -14.45 14.64 22.87
N LYS A 120 -14.32 15.96 22.82
CA LYS A 120 -15.27 16.90 23.40
C LYS A 120 -15.98 17.70 22.31
N ILE A 121 -17.12 18.29 22.67
CA ILE A 121 -17.79 19.26 21.81
C ILE A 121 -16.92 20.53 21.73
N GLY A 122 -16.68 21.03 20.52
CA GLY A 122 -15.89 22.26 20.30
C GLY A 122 -14.65 22.00 19.47
N SER A 123 -13.67 22.90 19.56
CA SER A 123 -12.41 22.80 18.81
C SER A 123 -11.36 21.99 19.58
N LEU A 124 -10.29 21.58 18.90
CA LEU A 124 -9.24 20.71 19.46
C LEU A 124 -8.50 21.34 20.63
N GLU A 125 -8.37 22.67 20.64
CA GLU A 125 -7.67 23.43 21.68
C GLU A 125 -8.37 23.27 23.04
N SER A 126 -9.68 22.98 23.06
CA SER A 126 -10.42 22.69 24.30
C SER A 126 -10.01 21.38 24.99
N MET A 127 -9.21 20.56 24.29
CA MET A 127 -8.72 19.26 24.74
C MET A 127 -7.19 19.25 24.94
N GLU A 128 -6.49 20.34 24.65
CA GLU A 128 -5.05 20.42 24.84
C GLU A 128 -4.69 20.51 26.34
N ASN A 129 -3.76 19.67 26.78
CA ASN A 129 -3.18 19.74 28.10
C ASN A 129 -1.95 20.66 28.05
N ILE A 130 -2.10 21.89 28.56
CA ILE A 130 -0.98 22.83 28.71
C ILE A 130 -0.24 22.49 30.00
N ASP A 131 0.93 21.86 29.88
CA ASP A 131 1.76 21.44 31.03
C ASP A 131 3.12 22.14 31.08
N GLY A 132 3.28 23.23 30.32
CA GLY A 132 4.49 24.05 30.29
C GLY A 132 5.61 23.53 29.39
N ARG A 133 5.44 22.37 28.72
CA ARG A 133 6.37 21.89 27.69
C ARG A 133 6.23 22.68 26.39
N THR A 134 7.28 22.60 25.56
CA THR A 134 7.28 23.16 24.20
C THR A 134 6.10 22.63 23.38
N HIS A 135 5.39 23.53 22.73
CA HIS A 135 4.22 23.19 21.93
C HIS A 135 4.63 22.56 20.58
N ALA A 136 4.08 21.40 20.25
CA ALA A 136 4.45 20.67 19.01
C ALA A 136 4.21 21.47 17.73
N LEU A 137 3.29 22.45 17.77
CA LEU A 137 2.96 23.32 16.64
C LEU A 137 3.62 24.70 16.70
N GLU A 138 4.53 24.98 17.64
CA GLU A 138 5.17 26.30 17.80
C GLU A 138 5.70 26.86 16.47
N ARG A 139 6.52 26.09 15.76
CA ARG A 139 7.07 26.52 14.46
C ARG A 139 6.03 26.68 13.35
N HIS A 140 4.90 25.96 13.45
CA HIS A 140 3.79 26.13 12.52
C HIS A 140 3.03 27.44 12.82
N ILE A 141 2.86 27.76 14.11
CA ILE A 141 2.26 29.02 14.56
C ILE A 141 3.13 30.21 14.13
N ASP A 142 4.46 30.08 14.12
CA ASP A 142 5.37 31.11 13.60
C ASP A 142 5.13 31.40 12.11
N VAL A 143 4.83 30.38 11.30
CA VAL A 143 4.50 30.57 9.88
C VAL A 143 3.21 31.37 9.74
N ILE A 144 2.17 31.04 10.52
CA ILE A 144 0.91 31.82 10.53
C ILE A 144 1.18 33.27 10.93
N SER A 145 1.88 33.46 12.05
CA SER A 145 2.17 34.77 12.63
C SER A 145 2.98 35.66 11.69
N SER A 146 3.91 35.09 10.94
CA SER A 146 4.76 35.82 9.98
C SER A 146 4.14 36.01 8.59
N THR A 147 2.98 35.42 8.31
CA THR A 147 2.31 35.50 7.00
C THR A 147 1.00 36.27 7.06
N ARG A 148 -0.04 35.68 7.67
CA ARG A 148 -1.40 36.24 7.71
C ARG A 148 -1.84 36.70 9.11
N GLY A 149 -0.95 36.56 10.10
CA GLY A 149 -1.22 36.92 11.48
C GLY A 149 -2.04 35.86 12.21
N LEU A 150 -1.94 35.86 13.53
CA LEU A 150 -2.69 34.96 14.41
C LEU A 150 -3.88 35.70 15.02
N VAL A 151 -5.08 35.10 14.93
CA VAL A 151 -6.32 35.67 15.49
C VAL A 151 -6.98 34.67 16.47
N PRO A 152 -7.90 35.10 17.37
CA PRO A 152 -8.47 34.22 18.39
C PRO A 152 -9.61 33.33 17.84
N VAL A 153 -9.29 32.47 16.86
CA VAL A 153 -10.17 31.41 16.32
C VAL A 153 -9.42 30.07 16.33
N PRO A 154 -10.07 28.90 16.15
CA PRO A 154 -9.39 27.61 16.19
C PRO A 154 -8.18 27.56 15.24
N LEU A 155 -7.01 27.14 15.76
CA LEU A 155 -5.72 27.19 15.09
C LEU A 155 -5.71 26.37 13.81
N MET A 156 -6.24 25.15 13.84
CA MET A 156 -6.32 24.31 12.64
C MET A 156 -7.17 24.98 11.55
N ALA A 157 -8.30 25.58 11.92
CA ALA A 157 -9.13 26.31 10.96
C ALA A 157 -8.37 27.49 10.33
N GLN A 158 -7.53 28.19 11.10
CA GLN A 158 -6.64 29.23 10.58
C GLN A 158 -5.63 28.69 9.58
N MET A 159 -4.96 27.59 9.92
CA MET A 159 -3.94 26.97 9.07
C MET A 159 -4.49 26.62 7.68
N PHE A 160 -5.62 25.92 7.64
CA PHE A 160 -6.18 25.44 6.39
C PHE A 160 -6.90 26.54 5.59
N ALA A 161 -7.56 27.51 6.24
CA ALA A 161 -8.11 28.64 5.48
C ALA A 161 -7.00 29.53 4.91
N ASN A 162 -5.91 29.76 5.64
CA ASN A 162 -4.75 30.51 5.15
C ASN A 162 -4.11 29.84 3.93
N ALA A 163 -4.03 28.51 3.93
CA ALA A 163 -3.56 27.74 2.78
C ALA A 163 -4.51 27.86 1.58
N GLY A 164 -5.83 27.77 1.82
CA GLY A 164 -6.84 28.02 0.80
C GLY A 164 -6.74 29.44 0.23
N ARG A 165 -6.57 30.45 1.08
CA ARG A 165 -6.44 31.86 0.69
C ARG A 165 -5.19 32.09 -0.15
N GLU A 166 -4.06 31.50 0.24
CA GLU A 166 -2.85 31.50 -0.58
C GLU A 166 -3.07 30.85 -1.95
N HIS A 167 -3.83 29.76 -2.01
CA HIS A 167 -4.16 29.09 -3.28
C HIS A 167 -5.03 29.99 -4.18
N MET A 168 -6.02 30.67 -3.60
CA MET A 168 -6.83 31.65 -4.32
C MET A 168 -5.98 32.82 -4.84
N ASP A 169 -5.09 33.36 -4.01
CA ASP A 169 -4.23 34.49 -4.37
C ASP A 169 -3.23 34.12 -5.48
N LYS A 170 -2.69 32.90 -5.46
CA LYS A 170 -1.69 32.44 -6.45
C LYS A 170 -2.30 31.93 -7.76
N TYR A 171 -3.45 31.25 -7.70
CA TYR A 171 -3.96 30.46 -8.81
C TYR A 171 -5.36 30.86 -9.27
N GLY A 172 -6.00 31.82 -8.61
CA GLY A 172 -7.33 32.29 -8.97
C GLY A 172 -8.46 31.32 -8.60
N THR A 173 -8.19 30.37 -7.70
CA THR A 173 -9.23 29.51 -7.12
C THR A 173 -10.31 30.37 -6.49
N LYS A 174 -11.57 30.00 -6.74
CA LYS A 174 -12.73 30.72 -6.25
C LYS A 174 -13.28 30.11 -4.98
N ARG A 175 -13.99 30.93 -4.21
CA ARG A 175 -14.65 30.55 -2.96
C ARG A 175 -15.59 29.36 -3.14
N GLU A 176 -16.27 29.34 -4.27
CA GLU A 176 -17.27 28.34 -4.65
C GLU A 176 -16.65 26.96 -4.86
N HIS A 177 -15.38 26.85 -5.24
CA HIS A 177 -14.72 25.55 -5.40
C HIS A 177 -14.62 24.81 -4.06
N PHE A 178 -14.29 25.53 -2.98
CA PHE A 178 -14.25 24.95 -1.63
C PHE A 178 -15.66 24.55 -1.15
N ALA A 179 -16.67 25.38 -1.42
CA ALA A 179 -18.06 25.06 -1.05
C ALA A 179 -18.59 23.84 -1.82
N LYS A 180 -18.25 23.70 -3.12
CA LYS A 180 -18.60 22.53 -3.94
C LYS A 180 -17.95 21.24 -3.41
N ILE A 181 -16.72 21.32 -2.88
CA ILE A 181 -16.08 20.17 -2.23
C ILE A 181 -16.88 19.71 -1.01
N ALA A 182 -17.25 20.64 -0.12
CA ALA A 182 -18.11 20.31 1.01
C ALA A 182 -19.47 19.76 0.57
N GLN A 183 -20.09 20.36 -0.47
CA GLN A 183 -21.34 19.87 -1.03
C GLN A 183 -21.23 18.41 -1.46
N LYS A 184 -20.17 18.06 -2.19
CA LYS A 184 -19.89 16.70 -2.66
C LYS A 184 -19.72 15.73 -1.48
N ASN A 185 -18.96 16.11 -0.45
CA ASN A 185 -18.78 15.28 0.74
C ASN A 185 -20.09 15.04 1.50
N HIS A 186 -20.89 16.09 1.74
CA HIS A 186 -22.20 15.95 2.38
C HIS A 186 -23.17 15.10 1.55
N LYS A 187 -23.15 15.24 0.22
CA LYS A 187 -23.94 14.40 -0.69
C LYS A 187 -23.54 12.93 -0.61
N HIS A 188 -22.24 12.62 -0.62
CA HIS A 188 -21.75 11.24 -0.46
C HIS A 188 -22.15 10.63 0.89
N SER A 189 -22.18 11.45 1.95
CA SER A 189 -22.47 11.03 3.32
C SER A 189 -23.86 10.43 3.53
N VAL A 190 -24.86 10.83 2.72
CA VAL A 190 -26.24 10.34 2.81
C VAL A 190 -26.32 8.82 2.68
N ASN A 191 -25.40 8.22 1.92
CA ASN A 191 -25.33 6.78 1.70
C ASN A 191 -24.43 6.04 2.72
N ASN A 192 -23.90 6.74 3.72
CA ASN A 192 -23.01 6.16 4.73
C ASN A 192 -23.69 6.07 6.11
N PRO A 193 -24.15 4.87 6.54
CA PRO A 193 -24.79 4.71 7.85
C PRO A 193 -23.85 5.00 9.03
N ASN A 194 -22.53 4.94 8.83
CA ASN A 194 -21.53 5.22 9.86
C ASN A 194 -21.15 6.71 9.95
N SER A 195 -21.70 7.56 9.07
CA SER A 195 -21.42 9.00 9.06
C SER A 195 -22.17 9.72 10.18
N GLN A 196 -21.51 10.68 10.85
CA GLN A 196 -22.15 11.55 11.85
C GLN A 196 -23.27 12.37 11.21
N PHE A 197 -23.00 12.98 10.06
CA PHE A 197 -23.99 13.68 9.25
C PHE A 197 -24.36 12.84 8.03
N GLN A 198 -25.66 12.68 7.78
CA GLN A 198 -26.21 11.98 6.60
C GLN A 198 -27.19 12.90 5.87
N LYS A 199 -26.84 14.19 5.80
CA LYS A 199 -27.66 15.25 5.22
C LYS A 199 -26.93 15.86 4.03
N GLU A 200 -27.61 15.95 2.89
CA GLU A 200 -27.17 16.76 1.77
C GLU A 200 -27.50 18.24 2.01
N TYR A 201 -26.59 19.13 1.60
CA TYR A 201 -26.78 20.58 1.67
C TYR A 201 -26.66 21.16 0.26
N SER A 202 -27.46 22.16 -0.05
CA SER A 202 -27.30 22.96 -1.26
C SER A 202 -26.03 23.82 -1.19
N LEU A 203 -25.49 24.19 -2.36
CA LEU A 203 -24.34 25.09 -2.44
C LEU A 203 -24.59 26.42 -1.71
N ASN A 204 -25.81 26.96 -1.81
CA ASN A 204 -26.20 28.19 -1.13
C ASN A 204 -26.22 28.04 0.39
N GLU A 205 -26.70 26.91 0.94
CA GLU A 205 -26.62 26.66 2.39
C GLU A 205 -25.18 26.63 2.87
N ILE A 206 -24.26 26.06 2.09
CA ILE A 206 -22.83 25.98 2.45
C ILE A 206 -22.17 27.35 2.39
N LEU A 207 -22.41 28.12 1.33
CA LEU A 207 -21.84 29.47 1.17
C LEU A 207 -22.34 30.45 2.25
N ASN A 208 -23.57 30.28 2.73
CA ASN A 208 -24.17 31.12 3.78
C ASN A 208 -24.04 30.53 5.19
N ALA A 209 -23.34 29.41 5.35
CA ALA A 209 -23.09 28.84 6.67
C ALA A 209 -22.24 29.79 7.53
N ARG A 210 -22.36 29.67 8.86
CA ARG A 210 -21.57 30.46 9.81
C ARG A 210 -20.08 30.43 9.46
N VAL A 211 -19.49 31.60 9.23
CA VAL A 211 -18.04 31.74 8.98
C VAL A 211 -17.27 31.32 10.23
N ILE A 212 -16.23 30.50 10.02
CA ILE A 212 -15.29 30.08 11.08
C ILE A 212 -14.03 30.92 11.02
N HIS A 213 -13.45 31.08 9.83
CA HIS A 213 -12.30 31.94 9.63
C HIS A 213 -12.18 32.37 8.16
N ASP A 214 -11.92 33.66 7.94
CA ASP A 214 -11.79 34.28 6.63
C ASP A 214 -12.99 33.95 5.73
N PHE A 215 -12.79 33.16 4.68
CA PHE A 215 -13.85 32.75 3.76
C PHE A 215 -14.53 31.42 4.15
N MET A 216 -13.92 30.64 5.04
CA MET A 216 -14.29 29.25 5.30
C MET A 216 -15.46 29.15 6.29
N GLY A 217 -16.53 28.48 5.87
CA GLY A 217 -17.76 28.28 6.64
C GLY A 217 -17.78 26.97 7.44
N LEU A 218 -18.69 26.88 8.40
CA LEU A 218 -18.82 25.73 9.30
C LEU A 218 -19.04 24.40 8.57
N LEU A 219 -19.79 24.39 7.47
CA LEU A 219 -20.08 23.18 6.70
C LEU A 219 -18.89 22.68 5.86
N GLU A 220 -17.79 23.45 5.83
CA GLU A 220 -16.52 23.09 5.18
C GLU A 220 -15.48 22.58 6.19
N CYS A 221 -15.85 22.48 7.47
CA CYS A 221 -15.03 21.97 8.55
C CYS A 221 -15.53 20.60 8.99
N SER A 222 -14.62 19.67 9.24
CA SER A 222 -14.97 18.41 9.91
C SER A 222 -15.47 18.64 11.34
N PRO A 223 -16.50 17.91 11.80
CA PRO A 223 -16.93 17.96 13.20
C PRO A 223 -16.02 17.10 14.07
N THR A 224 -15.88 17.47 15.34
CA THR A 224 -15.35 16.54 16.34
C THR A 224 -16.28 15.33 16.48
N SER A 225 -15.71 14.16 16.73
CA SER A 225 -16.45 12.91 16.71
C SER A 225 -15.85 11.88 17.65
N ASP A 226 -16.72 11.11 18.27
CA ASP A 226 -16.37 9.89 19.00
C ASP A 226 -16.50 8.70 18.06
N GLY A 227 -15.55 7.77 18.15
CA GLY A 227 -15.63 6.51 17.43
C GLY A 227 -14.32 5.73 17.36
N ALA A 228 -14.43 4.50 16.85
CA ALA A 228 -13.29 3.62 16.63
C ALA A 228 -13.38 2.88 15.29
N ALA A 229 -12.23 2.48 14.78
CA ALA A 229 -12.08 1.63 13.61
C ALA A 229 -10.94 0.62 13.82
N ALA A 230 -11.09 -0.57 13.26
CA ALA A 230 -10.13 -1.66 13.37
C ALA A 230 -10.00 -2.39 12.03
N VAL A 231 -8.77 -2.81 11.73
CA VAL A 231 -8.47 -3.70 10.59
C VAL A 231 -7.52 -4.80 11.02
N ILE A 232 -7.71 -6.00 10.47
CA ILE A 232 -6.84 -7.15 10.68
C ILE A 232 -5.99 -7.33 9.43
N LEU A 233 -4.67 -7.28 9.63
CA LEU A 233 -3.68 -7.52 8.60
C LEU A 233 -3.10 -8.92 8.76
N CYS A 234 -2.78 -9.59 7.65
CA CYS A 234 -2.08 -10.85 7.67
C CYS A 234 -0.98 -10.95 6.60
N SER A 235 -0.05 -11.86 6.84
CA SER A 235 0.97 -12.23 5.86
C SER A 235 0.39 -13.08 4.72
N GLU A 236 1.10 -13.14 3.59
CA GLU A 236 0.80 -14.10 2.52
C GLU A 236 0.83 -15.56 3.04
N LYS A 237 1.76 -15.87 3.94
CA LYS A 237 1.87 -17.20 4.58
C LYS A 237 0.63 -17.56 5.38
N PHE A 238 0.09 -16.64 6.16
CA PHE A 238 -1.17 -16.84 6.87
C PHE A 238 -2.31 -17.03 5.87
N LEU A 239 -2.42 -16.17 4.87
CA LEU A 239 -3.50 -16.22 3.88
C LEU A 239 -3.53 -17.56 3.11
N MET A 240 -2.36 -18.12 2.80
CA MET A 240 -2.25 -19.47 2.21
C MET A 240 -2.80 -20.56 3.13
N LYS A 241 -2.61 -20.48 4.45
CA LYS A 241 -3.17 -21.47 5.39
C LYS A 241 -4.69 -21.35 5.54
N PHE A 242 -5.25 -20.17 5.26
CA PHE A 242 -6.67 -19.86 5.42
C PHE A 242 -7.31 -19.40 4.10
N PRO A 243 -7.40 -20.28 3.08
CA PRO A 243 -7.80 -19.92 1.71
C PRO A 243 -9.23 -19.38 1.60
N HIS A 244 -10.07 -19.58 2.62
CA HIS A 244 -11.40 -18.98 2.68
C HIS A 244 -11.37 -17.44 2.75
N LEU A 245 -10.25 -16.86 3.21
CA LEU A 245 -10.04 -15.41 3.28
C LEU A 245 -9.50 -14.81 1.98
N SER A 246 -9.00 -15.62 1.05
CA SER A 246 -8.34 -15.15 -0.17
C SER A 246 -9.24 -14.28 -1.06
N LYS A 247 -10.56 -14.53 -1.06
CA LYS A 247 -11.53 -13.77 -1.87
C LYS A 247 -11.79 -12.36 -1.33
N GLN A 248 -11.57 -12.13 -0.04
CA GLN A 248 -11.82 -10.83 0.60
C GLN A 248 -10.53 -10.07 0.93
N ALA A 249 -9.38 -10.74 0.82
CA ALA A 249 -8.08 -10.16 1.11
C ALA A 249 -7.81 -8.94 0.21
N VAL A 250 -7.49 -7.80 0.83
CA VAL A 250 -7.10 -6.57 0.15
C VAL A 250 -5.60 -6.37 0.33
N GLU A 251 -4.84 -6.46 -0.75
CA GLU A 251 -3.39 -6.26 -0.75
C GLU A 251 -3.04 -4.79 -0.54
N ILE A 252 -2.09 -4.52 0.36
CA ILE A 252 -1.42 -3.21 0.45
C ILE A 252 -0.28 -3.21 -0.58
N ILE A 253 -0.55 -2.69 -1.78
CA ILE A 253 0.39 -2.66 -2.92
C ILE A 253 1.65 -1.86 -2.55
N GLY A 254 1.42 -0.74 -1.87
CA GLY A 254 2.47 0.12 -1.37
C GLY A 254 1.90 1.11 -0.36
N ALA A 255 2.74 1.52 0.58
CA ALA A 255 2.43 2.56 1.55
C ALA A 255 3.71 3.33 1.85
N GLU A 256 3.61 4.65 1.90
CA GLU A 256 4.71 5.56 2.23
C GLU A 256 4.25 6.47 3.38
N LEU A 257 4.99 6.43 4.49
CA LEU A 257 4.83 7.33 5.63
C LEU A 257 6.05 8.26 5.67
N GLY A 258 5.84 9.55 5.89
CA GLY A 258 6.93 10.50 6.08
C GLY A 258 6.51 11.72 6.88
N THR A 259 7.47 12.60 7.10
CA THR A 259 7.35 13.79 7.94
C THR A 259 7.77 15.04 7.17
N ASP A 260 7.65 16.19 7.82
CA ASP A 260 7.97 17.51 7.26
C ASP A 260 9.36 17.63 6.62
N GLU A 261 9.42 18.44 5.56
CA GLU A 261 10.65 18.89 4.90
C GLU A 261 10.94 20.36 5.25
N PRO A 262 12.16 20.86 5.04
CA PRO A 262 12.50 22.25 5.39
C PRO A 262 11.56 23.31 4.80
N SER A 263 10.93 23.04 3.64
CA SER A 263 10.00 23.96 2.98
C SER A 263 8.77 24.31 3.82
N VAL A 264 8.37 23.45 4.76
CA VAL A 264 7.24 23.67 5.69
C VAL A 264 7.42 24.97 6.49
N PHE A 265 8.67 25.31 6.86
CA PHE A 265 8.98 26.51 7.64
C PHE A 265 9.78 27.56 6.86
N ALA A 266 10.65 27.14 5.95
CA ALA A 266 11.59 28.03 5.26
C ALA A 266 10.91 28.93 4.21
N GLU A 267 9.89 28.41 3.51
CA GLU A 267 9.24 29.15 2.40
C GLU A 267 8.12 30.08 2.87
N ARG A 268 7.75 30.04 4.17
CA ARG A 268 6.64 30.82 4.76
C ARG A 268 5.36 30.75 3.91
N SER A 269 5.03 29.55 3.45
CA SER A 269 3.83 29.26 2.68
C SER A 269 2.86 28.45 3.53
N ALA A 270 1.62 28.91 3.63
CA ALA A 270 0.55 28.19 4.32
C ALA A 270 0.22 26.87 3.60
N ILE A 271 0.28 26.83 2.27
CA ILE A 271 0.13 25.59 1.47
C ILE A 271 1.21 24.56 1.86
N LYS A 272 2.46 24.99 1.99
CA LYS A 272 3.57 24.10 2.37
C LYS A 272 3.48 23.68 3.83
N MET A 273 3.12 24.62 4.72
CA MET A 273 2.95 24.40 6.15
C MET A 273 1.88 23.34 6.47
N ILE A 274 0.83 23.22 5.65
CA ILE A 274 -0.16 22.13 5.82
C ILE A 274 0.29 20.78 5.20
N GLY A 275 1.55 20.67 4.76
CA GLY A 275 2.18 19.42 4.35
C GLY A 275 2.12 19.08 2.85
N PHE A 276 1.90 20.06 1.97
CA PHE A 276 1.85 19.82 0.51
C PHE A 276 3.07 19.09 -0.04
N ASP A 277 4.29 19.53 0.32
CA ASP A 277 5.52 18.91 -0.20
C ASP A 277 5.74 17.51 0.36
N MET A 278 5.41 17.29 1.63
CA MET A 278 5.45 15.97 2.27
C MET A 278 4.59 14.98 1.48
N ILE A 279 3.32 15.32 1.22
CA ILE A 279 2.40 14.44 0.48
C ILE A 279 2.83 14.24 -0.97
N ARG A 280 3.33 15.29 -1.63
CA ARG A 280 3.84 15.19 -2.99
C ARG A 280 5.04 14.25 -3.10
N LYS A 281 5.99 14.35 -2.17
CA LYS A 281 7.16 13.46 -2.11
C LYS A 281 6.75 12.01 -1.86
N LEU A 282 5.85 11.78 -0.91
CA LEU A 282 5.37 10.43 -0.60
C LEU A 282 4.60 9.82 -1.76
N SER A 283 3.75 10.60 -2.44
CA SER A 283 3.01 10.17 -3.63
C SER A 283 3.96 9.78 -4.76
N ASN A 284 4.96 10.61 -5.07
CA ASN A 284 5.96 10.31 -6.09
C ASN A 284 6.74 9.03 -5.79
N ARG A 285 7.14 8.82 -4.53
CA ARG A 285 7.82 7.58 -4.11
C ARG A 285 6.91 6.36 -4.25
N LEU A 286 5.64 6.50 -3.86
CA LEU A 286 4.65 5.43 -3.96
C LEU A 286 4.42 5.03 -5.42
N TYR A 287 4.26 6.00 -6.33
CA TYR A 287 4.11 5.74 -7.76
C TYR A 287 5.36 5.09 -8.36
N GLN A 288 6.56 5.58 -8.03
CA GLN A 288 7.81 4.97 -8.49
C GLN A 288 7.97 3.52 -8.02
N LYS A 289 7.63 3.23 -6.76
CA LYS A 289 7.79 1.90 -6.15
C LYS A 289 6.77 0.89 -6.66
N THR A 290 5.54 1.34 -6.96
CA THR A 290 4.44 0.46 -7.38
C THR A 290 4.33 0.35 -8.90
N GLY A 291 4.92 1.30 -9.65
CA GLY A 291 4.71 1.44 -11.09
C GLY A 291 3.30 1.92 -11.47
N LEU A 292 2.49 2.30 -10.49
CA LEU A 292 1.14 2.84 -10.67
C LEU A 292 1.17 4.36 -10.68
N THR A 293 0.10 4.94 -11.21
CA THR A 293 -0.09 6.38 -11.37
C THR A 293 -1.45 6.79 -10.81
N PRO A 294 -1.69 8.10 -10.60
CA PRO A 294 -3.02 8.56 -10.16
C PRO A 294 -4.15 8.21 -11.14
N SER A 295 -3.86 7.99 -12.43
CA SER A 295 -4.86 7.55 -13.42
C SER A 295 -5.30 6.09 -13.26
N ASP A 296 -4.54 5.27 -12.54
CA ASP A 296 -4.90 3.87 -12.28
C ASP A 296 -5.89 3.74 -11.13
N VAL A 297 -6.12 4.81 -10.35
CA VAL A 297 -6.97 4.83 -9.16
C VAL A 297 -8.41 5.16 -9.53
N GLN A 298 -9.38 4.44 -8.96
CA GLN A 298 -10.81 4.73 -9.14
C GLN A 298 -11.46 5.39 -7.91
N VAL A 299 -10.99 5.03 -6.71
CA VAL A 299 -11.55 5.50 -5.45
C VAL A 299 -10.46 6.04 -4.54
N ILE A 300 -10.74 7.17 -3.89
CA ILE A 300 -9.80 7.82 -2.97
C ILE A 300 -10.52 8.14 -1.67
N GLU A 301 -9.93 7.77 -0.53
CA GLU A 301 -10.28 8.34 0.77
C GLU A 301 -9.10 9.21 1.21
N LEU A 302 -9.30 10.53 1.18
CA LEU A 302 -8.29 11.52 1.51
C LEU A 302 -8.65 12.30 2.77
N HIS A 303 -7.70 13.10 3.24
CA HIS A 303 -7.82 13.85 4.49
C HIS A 303 -8.49 15.21 4.32
N ASP A 304 -9.81 15.24 4.15
CA ASP A 304 -10.61 16.47 4.03
C ASP A 304 -10.98 17.05 5.41
N CYS A 305 -10.03 17.26 6.32
CA CYS A 305 -10.31 17.90 7.61
C CYS A 305 -11.00 19.26 7.45
N PHE A 306 -10.65 19.96 6.36
CA PHE A 306 -11.31 21.15 5.83
C PHE A 306 -11.32 21.12 4.30
N ALA A 307 -12.30 21.77 3.66
CA ALA A 307 -12.42 21.80 2.20
C ALA A 307 -11.17 22.32 1.45
N PRO A 308 -10.43 23.34 1.96
CA PRO A 308 -9.15 23.74 1.36
C PRO A 308 -8.11 22.62 1.31
N ASN A 309 -8.05 21.76 2.33
CA ASN A 309 -7.08 20.67 2.36
C ASN A 309 -7.35 19.64 1.28
N GLU A 310 -8.62 19.33 1.01
CA GLU A 310 -8.99 18.42 -0.08
C GLU A 310 -8.59 18.98 -1.44
N LEU A 311 -8.87 20.26 -1.72
CA LEU A 311 -8.49 20.89 -3.00
C LEU A 311 -6.98 20.84 -3.23
N ILE A 312 -6.21 21.24 -2.22
CA ILE A 312 -4.74 21.27 -2.28
C ILE A 312 -4.17 19.84 -2.37
N SER A 313 -4.81 18.87 -1.73
CA SER A 313 -4.42 17.46 -1.80
C SER A 313 -4.55 16.89 -3.20
N TYR A 314 -5.50 17.35 -4.03
CA TYR A 314 -5.59 16.87 -5.42
C TYR A 314 -4.29 17.09 -6.19
N GLU A 315 -3.67 18.24 -5.98
CA GLU A 315 -2.42 18.65 -6.61
C GLU A 315 -1.22 17.93 -5.99
N ALA A 316 -1.20 17.78 -4.66
CA ALA A 316 -0.13 17.07 -3.96
C ALA A 316 -0.09 15.57 -4.32
N LEU A 317 -1.27 14.95 -4.50
CA LEU A 317 -1.40 13.55 -4.93
C LEU A 317 -1.11 13.38 -6.43
N GLY A 318 -0.98 14.46 -7.20
CA GLY A 318 -0.71 14.43 -8.64
C GLY A 318 -1.93 14.13 -9.51
N LEU A 319 -3.16 14.32 -9.00
CA LEU A 319 -4.39 14.16 -9.79
C LEU A 319 -4.48 15.22 -10.89
N CYS A 320 -3.94 16.40 -10.63
CA CYS A 320 -3.80 17.50 -11.58
C CYS A 320 -2.47 18.26 -11.35
N PRO A 321 -2.05 19.09 -12.32
CA PRO A 321 -0.95 20.04 -12.10
C PRO A 321 -1.23 21.00 -10.92
N VAL A 322 -0.16 21.56 -10.35
CA VAL A 322 -0.26 22.57 -9.29
C VAL A 322 -1.03 23.80 -9.77
N GLY A 323 -1.94 24.31 -8.93
CA GLY A 323 -2.87 25.38 -9.24
C GLY A 323 -4.10 24.98 -10.06
N LYS A 324 -4.28 23.69 -10.38
CA LYS A 324 -5.41 23.18 -11.18
C LYS A 324 -6.41 22.33 -10.40
N GLY A 325 -6.36 22.33 -9.06
CA GLY A 325 -7.30 21.60 -8.22
C GLY A 325 -8.76 22.00 -8.45
N SER A 326 -9.03 23.26 -8.78
CA SER A 326 -10.38 23.74 -9.13
C SER A 326 -10.96 23.10 -10.39
N ASP A 327 -10.11 22.74 -11.37
CA ASP A 327 -10.57 22.15 -12.62
C ASP A 327 -11.21 20.77 -12.38
N ILE A 328 -10.72 20.02 -11.40
CA ILE A 328 -11.32 18.75 -10.97
C ILE A 328 -12.73 18.99 -10.41
N VAL A 329 -12.89 20.03 -9.60
CA VAL A 329 -14.18 20.39 -8.99
C VAL A 329 -15.18 20.82 -10.04
N ASP A 330 -14.79 21.68 -10.98
CA ASP A 330 -15.68 22.21 -12.01
C ASP A 330 -16.11 21.13 -13.02
N LYS A 331 -15.25 20.16 -13.31
CA LYS A 331 -15.59 19.00 -14.16
C LYS A 331 -16.42 17.94 -13.44
N GLY A 332 -16.50 17.99 -12.12
CA GLY A 332 -17.08 16.90 -11.32
C GLY A 332 -16.22 15.63 -11.34
N ASP A 333 -14.91 15.76 -11.56
CA ASP A 333 -13.98 14.62 -11.63
C ASP A 333 -13.70 13.98 -10.26
N ASN A 334 -14.26 14.53 -9.17
CA ASN A 334 -14.11 14.07 -7.79
C ASN A 334 -15.36 13.36 -7.22
N THR A 335 -16.34 13.01 -8.05
CA THR A 335 -17.59 12.35 -7.64
C THR A 335 -17.98 11.21 -8.58
N TYR A 336 -19.11 10.55 -8.29
CA TYR A 336 -19.67 9.48 -9.12
C TYR A 336 -19.94 9.97 -10.55
N GLY A 337 -19.44 9.21 -11.53
CA GLY A 337 -19.49 9.58 -12.94
C GLY A 337 -18.31 10.42 -13.42
N GLY A 338 -17.51 10.96 -12.50
CA GLY A 338 -16.23 11.62 -12.79
C GLY A 338 -15.07 10.64 -12.89
N LYS A 339 -13.86 11.19 -13.04
CA LYS A 339 -12.62 10.39 -13.14
C LYS A 339 -12.25 9.64 -11.86
N TRP A 340 -12.46 10.24 -10.69
CA TRP A 340 -12.22 9.63 -9.38
C TRP A 340 -13.44 9.81 -8.49
N VAL A 341 -13.83 8.77 -7.76
CA VAL A 341 -14.77 8.94 -6.65
C VAL A 341 -13.97 9.24 -5.39
N ILE A 342 -13.97 10.51 -4.98
CA ILE A 342 -13.21 10.98 -3.83
C ILE A 342 -14.13 11.11 -2.60
N ASN A 343 -13.73 10.44 -1.52
CA ASN A 343 -14.44 10.33 -0.26
C ASN A 343 -15.87 9.81 -0.42
N PRO A 344 -16.08 8.60 -0.99
CA PRO A 344 -17.41 8.00 -1.07
C PRO A 344 -18.08 7.85 0.31
N SER A 345 -17.30 7.77 1.39
CA SER A 345 -17.83 7.73 2.76
C SER A 345 -18.44 9.06 3.25
N GLY A 346 -18.30 10.14 2.49
CA GLY A 346 -18.65 11.50 2.90
C GLY A 346 -17.51 12.29 3.54
N GLY A 347 -16.31 11.69 3.63
CA GLY A 347 -15.10 12.35 4.11
C GLY A 347 -15.17 12.80 5.56
N LEU A 348 -14.08 13.35 6.09
CA LEU A 348 -14.03 13.90 7.43
C LEU A 348 -15.06 15.02 7.62
N ILE A 349 -15.35 15.81 6.57
CA ILE A 349 -16.36 16.90 6.59
C ILE A 349 -17.72 16.42 7.08
N SER A 350 -18.14 15.20 6.70
CA SER A 350 -19.50 14.69 7.01
C SER A 350 -19.48 13.48 7.94
N LYS A 351 -18.57 12.53 7.67
CA LYS A 351 -18.38 11.31 8.47
C LYS A 351 -18.00 11.65 9.90
N GLY A 352 -17.24 12.72 10.05
CA GLY A 352 -16.63 13.11 11.31
C GLY A 352 -15.20 12.62 11.44
N HIS A 353 -14.50 13.18 12.44
CA HIS A 353 -13.06 13.03 12.57
C HIS A 353 -12.62 12.64 13.99
N PRO A 354 -12.89 11.40 14.47
CA PRO A 354 -12.18 10.84 15.61
C PRO A 354 -10.73 10.62 15.18
N ILE A 355 -9.81 11.38 15.76
CA ILE A 355 -8.46 11.60 15.25
C ILE A 355 -7.71 10.27 15.12
N GLY A 356 -7.62 9.48 16.20
CA GLY A 356 -7.00 8.15 16.17
C GLY A 356 -7.67 7.18 15.18
N ALA A 357 -8.99 7.22 15.04
CA ALA A 357 -9.74 6.27 14.20
C ALA A 357 -9.67 6.56 12.70
N THR A 358 -9.40 7.80 12.29
CA THR A 358 -9.66 8.28 10.93
C THR A 358 -8.88 7.52 9.87
N GLY A 359 -7.56 7.37 10.03
CA GLY A 359 -6.75 6.64 9.07
C GLY A 359 -7.14 5.15 8.95
N VAL A 360 -7.60 4.54 10.04
CA VAL A 360 -8.10 3.15 10.00
C VAL A 360 -9.48 3.10 9.30
N ALA A 361 -10.37 4.04 9.57
CA ALA A 361 -11.69 4.12 8.95
C ALA A 361 -11.64 4.38 7.42
N GLN A 362 -10.63 5.10 6.94
CA GLN A 362 -10.38 5.21 5.50
C GLN A 362 -10.07 3.84 4.90
N VAL A 363 -9.21 3.03 5.53
CA VAL A 363 -8.91 1.66 5.09
C VAL A 363 -10.15 0.77 5.11
N VAL A 364 -11.03 0.93 6.11
CA VAL A 364 -12.32 0.22 6.17
C VAL A 364 -13.14 0.50 4.91
N GLU A 365 -13.38 1.77 4.56
CA GLU A 365 -14.16 2.12 3.35
C GLU A 365 -13.47 1.61 2.08
N LEU A 366 -12.17 1.85 1.90
CA LEU A 366 -11.46 1.39 0.69
C LEU A 366 -11.48 -0.13 0.54
N SER A 367 -11.41 -0.87 1.65
CA SER A 367 -11.54 -2.33 1.63
C SER A 367 -12.93 -2.77 1.22
N LEU A 368 -13.99 -2.12 1.74
CA LEU A 368 -15.37 -2.40 1.33
C LEU A 368 -15.59 -2.12 -0.16
N GLN A 369 -15.03 -1.03 -0.68
CA GLN A 369 -15.11 -0.66 -2.09
C GLN A 369 -14.45 -1.71 -3.00
N LEU A 370 -13.23 -2.14 -2.67
CA LEU A 370 -12.50 -3.16 -3.42
C LEU A 370 -13.15 -4.55 -3.34
N ARG A 371 -13.85 -4.84 -2.24
CA ARG A 371 -14.57 -6.10 -2.04
C ARG A 371 -15.96 -6.12 -2.68
N GLY A 372 -16.44 -4.99 -3.21
CA GLY A 372 -17.80 -4.89 -3.75
C GLY A 372 -18.90 -4.85 -2.67
N LEU A 373 -18.56 -4.41 -1.46
CA LEU A 373 -19.43 -4.44 -0.27
C LEU A 373 -19.78 -3.04 0.26
N ALA A 374 -19.54 -1.98 -0.51
CA ALA A 374 -19.82 -0.61 -0.07
C ALA A 374 -21.30 -0.16 -0.24
N GLY A 375 -22.19 -1.09 -0.65
CA GLY A 375 -23.62 -0.83 -0.77
C GLY A 375 -23.94 0.32 -1.74
N ALA A 376 -24.79 1.26 -1.30
CA ALA A 376 -25.15 2.44 -2.11
C ALA A 376 -23.96 3.37 -2.42
N ARG A 377 -22.81 3.19 -1.75
CA ARG A 377 -21.58 3.96 -2.03
C ARG A 377 -20.69 3.28 -3.05
N GLN A 378 -21.03 2.08 -3.54
CA GLN A 378 -20.14 1.28 -4.37
C GLN A 378 -19.69 2.03 -5.63
N VAL A 379 -18.37 2.15 -5.79
CA VAL A 379 -17.73 2.69 -6.98
C VAL A 379 -17.71 1.60 -8.06
N PRO A 380 -18.25 1.86 -9.27
CA PRO A 380 -18.20 0.90 -10.37
C PRO A 380 -16.76 0.56 -10.77
N ASN A 381 -16.49 -0.72 -11.06
CA ASN A 381 -15.19 -1.19 -11.55
C ASN A 381 -13.99 -0.80 -10.67
N CYS A 382 -14.17 -0.72 -9.35
CA CYS A 382 -13.11 -0.36 -8.41
C CYS A 382 -12.02 -1.45 -8.37
N LYS A 383 -10.82 -1.14 -8.87
CA LYS A 383 -9.68 -2.06 -8.91
C LYS A 383 -8.50 -1.59 -8.06
N ILE A 384 -8.23 -0.29 -8.09
CA ILE A 384 -7.20 0.36 -7.28
C ILE A 384 -7.84 1.45 -6.43
N ALA A 385 -7.55 1.40 -5.14
CA ALA A 385 -8.00 2.37 -4.15
C ALA A 385 -6.80 3.10 -3.56
N MET A 386 -6.94 4.39 -3.28
CA MET A 386 -5.89 5.21 -2.68
C MET A 386 -6.32 5.78 -1.34
N GLN A 387 -5.43 5.72 -0.36
CA GLN A 387 -5.56 6.43 0.91
C GLN A 387 -4.63 7.65 0.94
N HIS A 388 -5.11 8.73 1.54
CA HIS A 388 -4.32 9.87 1.98
C HIS A 388 -4.73 10.30 3.40
N ASN A 389 -3.79 10.32 4.34
CA ASN A 389 -4.00 10.78 5.71
C ASN A 389 -2.82 11.65 6.16
N ILE A 390 -3.09 12.81 6.74
CA ILE A 390 -2.06 13.73 7.23
C ILE A 390 -2.41 14.24 8.63
N GLY A 391 -1.40 14.48 9.46
CA GLY A 391 -1.49 15.15 10.75
C GLY A 391 -0.44 16.26 10.86
N ILE A 392 -0.88 17.45 11.23
CA ILE A 392 -0.04 18.65 11.34
C ILE A 392 0.88 18.56 12.57
N GLY A 393 2.07 19.15 12.46
CA GLY A 393 3.18 18.98 13.40
C GLY A 393 4.12 17.85 13.01
N GLY A 394 3.69 16.97 12.11
CA GLY A 394 4.09 15.58 12.16
C GLY A 394 4.22 14.89 10.80
N ALA A 395 3.19 14.12 10.43
CA ALA A 395 3.35 13.04 9.48
C ALA A 395 2.21 12.93 8.46
N GLY A 396 2.56 12.44 7.28
CA GLY A 396 1.64 12.10 6.19
C GLY A 396 1.81 10.65 5.76
N MET A 397 0.72 10.07 5.25
CA MET A 397 0.69 8.72 4.71
C MET A 397 -0.10 8.69 3.41
N VAL A 398 0.46 8.03 2.39
CA VAL A 398 -0.26 7.64 1.18
C VAL A 398 -0.08 6.14 0.93
N ALA A 399 -1.14 5.49 0.48
CA ALA A 399 -1.10 4.06 0.19
C ALA A 399 -2.04 3.67 -0.95
N LEU A 400 -1.67 2.60 -1.65
CA LEU A 400 -2.46 1.99 -2.73
C LEU A 400 -2.87 0.56 -2.35
N TYR A 401 -4.11 0.23 -2.65
CA TYR A 401 -4.74 -1.04 -2.31
C TYR A 401 -5.40 -1.67 -3.55
N ARG A 402 -5.42 -3.00 -3.59
CA ARG A 402 -6.24 -3.76 -4.56
C ARG A 402 -6.80 -5.02 -3.91
N LEU A 403 -7.88 -5.55 -4.48
CA LEU A 403 -8.31 -6.90 -4.13
C LEU A 403 -7.21 -7.90 -4.55
N ALA A 404 -6.89 -8.86 -3.67
CA ALA A 404 -5.86 -9.84 -3.95
C ALA A 404 -6.27 -10.76 -5.10
N GLU A 405 -5.34 -11.08 -6.00
CA GLU A 405 -5.61 -11.98 -7.13
C GLU A 405 -5.68 -13.45 -6.65
N PRO A 406 -6.83 -14.13 -6.78
CA PRO A 406 -6.99 -15.51 -6.29
C PRO A 406 -6.03 -16.49 -6.95
N SER A 407 -5.69 -16.27 -8.23
CA SER A 407 -4.76 -17.12 -9.01
C SER A 407 -3.32 -17.08 -8.49
N ARG A 408 -2.91 -15.99 -7.83
CA ARG A 408 -1.59 -15.90 -7.17
C ARG A 408 -1.59 -16.57 -5.79
N ILE A 409 -2.72 -16.57 -5.09
CA ILE A 409 -2.87 -17.17 -3.74
C ILE A 409 -3.16 -18.68 -3.81
N ILE A 410 -3.81 -19.17 -4.88
CA ILE A 410 -4.08 -20.60 -5.07
C ILE A 410 -2.90 -21.30 -5.76
N ALA A 411 -2.04 -20.59 -6.51
CA ALA A 411 -0.83 -21.18 -7.10
C ALA A 411 0.12 -21.78 -6.05
N THR A 412 -0.04 -21.45 -4.77
CA THR A 412 0.74 -22.01 -3.67
C THR A 412 0.05 -23.19 -2.96
N ASN A 413 -1.28 -23.35 -3.10
CA ASN A 413 -2.05 -24.45 -2.50
C ASN A 413 -2.57 -25.50 -3.50
N ALA A 414 -2.57 -25.20 -4.81
CA ALA A 414 -2.62 -26.20 -5.87
C ALA A 414 -1.19 -26.61 -6.25
N THR A 415 -0.39 -26.93 -5.24
CA THR A 415 0.72 -27.85 -5.41
C THR A 415 0.44 -29.03 -4.48
N ASN A 416 -0.14 -30.13 -4.98
CA ASN A 416 0.74 -31.25 -5.27
C ASN A 416 2.12 -30.71 -5.57
N VAL A 417 3.07 -30.99 -4.69
CA VAL A 417 4.48 -30.70 -4.89
C VAL A 417 4.99 -31.49 -6.11
N THR A 418 4.46 -31.27 -7.31
CA THR A 418 5.31 -30.76 -8.37
C THR A 418 5.76 -29.38 -7.95
N VAL A 419 6.82 -29.36 -7.12
CA VAL A 419 7.94 -28.46 -7.44
C VAL A 419 7.99 -28.49 -8.98
N LYS A 420 7.80 -27.36 -9.66
CA LYS A 420 8.34 -27.28 -11.01
C LYS A 420 9.83 -27.45 -10.75
N LYS A 421 10.31 -28.70 -10.76
CA LYS A 421 11.67 -29.10 -10.43
C LYS A 421 12.49 -28.51 -11.54
N THR A 422 12.84 -27.25 -11.34
CA THR A 422 13.62 -26.47 -12.27
C THR A 422 14.92 -27.22 -12.38
N PHE A 423 15.19 -27.65 -13.61
CA PHE A 423 16.49 -28.19 -13.93
C PHE A 423 17.48 -27.05 -13.70
N LEU A 424 18.48 -27.29 -12.86
CA LEU A 424 19.55 -26.34 -12.59
C LEU A 424 20.27 -25.94 -13.90
N SER A 425 20.21 -26.81 -14.92
CA SER A 425 20.72 -26.56 -16.27
C SER A 425 19.93 -25.52 -17.09
N ASP A 426 18.70 -25.16 -16.73
CA ASP A 426 17.88 -24.21 -17.50
C ASP A 426 18.56 -22.82 -17.58
N ALA A 427 19.17 -22.38 -16.49
CA ALA A 427 19.93 -21.13 -16.46
C ALA A 427 21.16 -21.17 -17.39
N ILE A 428 21.79 -22.34 -17.52
CA ILE A 428 22.98 -22.54 -18.35
C ILE A 428 22.60 -22.46 -19.84
N PHE A 429 21.49 -23.07 -20.26
CA PHE A 429 21.05 -23.00 -21.66
C PHE A 429 20.55 -21.61 -22.07
N ASN A 430 19.92 -20.87 -21.15
CA ASN A 430 19.57 -19.47 -21.39
C ASN A 430 20.82 -18.60 -21.57
N GLU A 431 21.86 -18.81 -20.78
CA GLU A 431 23.13 -18.09 -20.94
C GLU A 431 23.82 -18.43 -22.27
N ILE A 432 23.82 -19.71 -22.68
CA ILE A 432 24.33 -20.14 -24.00
C ILE A 432 23.55 -19.43 -25.12
N LYS A 433 22.23 -19.27 -24.97
CA LYS A 433 21.37 -18.60 -25.94
C LYS A 433 21.70 -17.12 -26.08
N GLU A 434 21.97 -16.41 -24.98
CA GLU A 434 22.36 -15.00 -25.03
C GLU A 434 23.78 -14.82 -25.59
N ARG A 435 24.73 -15.68 -25.19
CA ARG A 435 26.10 -15.65 -25.73
C ARG A 435 26.12 -15.89 -27.24
N ALA A 436 25.29 -16.80 -27.74
CA ALA A 436 25.17 -17.09 -29.17
C ALA A 436 24.70 -15.88 -30.01
N LYS A 437 24.02 -14.90 -29.40
CA LYS A 437 23.63 -13.64 -30.07
C LYS A 437 24.74 -12.60 -30.06
N MET A 438 25.56 -12.57 -28.99
CA MET A 438 26.54 -11.52 -28.78
C MET A 438 27.92 -11.83 -29.37
N GLU A 439 28.33 -13.09 -29.45
CA GLU A 439 29.67 -13.48 -29.91
C GLU A 439 29.69 -13.78 -31.42
N ALA A 440 30.17 -12.82 -32.21
CA ALA A 440 30.36 -13.00 -33.65
C ALA A 440 31.34 -14.16 -33.97
N GLY A 441 30.97 -15.03 -34.91
CA GLY A 441 31.77 -16.19 -35.33
C GLY A 441 31.74 -17.40 -34.38
N LEU A 442 30.94 -17.37 -33.30
CA LEU A 442 30.81 -18.52 -32.38
C LEU A 442 30.20 -19.75 -33.07
N SER A 443 29.19 -19.55 -33.92
CA SER A 443 28.53 -20.64 -34.67
C SER A 443 29.50 -21.36 -35.61
N GLU A 444 30.36 -20.61 -36.31
CA GLU A 444 31.36 -21.15 -37.24
C GLU A 444 32.44 -21.95 -36.50
N LYS A 445 32.89 -21.46 -35.33
CA LYS A 445 33.89 -22.14 -34.49
C LYS A 445 33.37 -23.47 -33.93
N ILE A 446 32.09 -23.54 -33.58
CA ILE A 446 31.49 -24.76 -33.02
C ILE A 446 31.08 -25.72 -34.15
N ASN A 447 30.29 -25.24 -35.11
CA ASN A 447 29.79 -25.97 -36.29
C ASN A 447 29.43 -27.43 -35.96
N SER A 448 28.57 -27.62 -34.98
CA SER A 448 28.13 -28.92 -34.45
C SER A 448 26.80 -28.78 -33.72
N SER A 449 26.04 -29.87 -33.68
CA SER A 449 24.77 -29.98 -32.96
C SER A 449 24.88 -30.93 -31.78
N PHE A 450 24.30 -30.54 -30.66
CA PHE A 450 24.34 -31.27 -29.41
C PHE A 450 22.93 -31.48 -28.87
N ARG A 451 22.67 -32.66 -28.33
CA ARG A 451 21.51 -32.91 -27.49
C ARG A 451 21.94 -33.24 -26.07
N PHE A 452 21.32 -32.58 -25.10
CA PHE A 452 21.48 -32.90 -23.68
C PHE A 452 20.20 -33.54 -23.18
N VAL A 453 20.29 -34.81 -22.82
CA VAL A 453 19.23 -35.58 -22.18
C VAL A 453 19.54 -35.58 -20.68
N LEU A 454 18.91 -34.66 -19.97
CA LEU A 454 19.19 -34.44 -18.55
C LEU A 454 18.12 -35.12 -17.71
N THR A 455 18.55 -35.81 -16.66
CA THR A 455 17.65 -36.38 -15.65
C THR A 455 17.62 -35.49 -14.42
N GLY A 456 16.46 -34.87 -14.16
CA GLY A 456 16.20 -34.01 -13.01
C GLY A 456 15.74 -34.81 -11.79
N PRO A 457 15.29 -34.15 -10.72
CA PRO A 457 14.72 -34.85 -9.58
C PRO A 457 13.37 -35.51 -9.98
N ASP A 458 13.05 -36.66 -9.37
CA ASP A 458 11.96 -37.59 -9.73
C ASP A 458 12.09 -38.30 -11.09
N ASN A 459 13.32 -38.45 -11.61
CA ASN A 459 13.60 -39.11 -12.90
C ASN A 459 12.95 -38.46 -14.12
N VAL A 460 12.45 -37.22 -13.99
CA VAL A 460 11.98 -36.44 -15.13
C VAL A 460 13.15 -36.24 -16.10
N ILE A 461 12.90 -36.45 -17.40
CA ILE A 461 13.90 -36.29 -18.46
C ILE A 461 13.59 -35.01 -19.24
N LYS A 462 14.58 -34.12 -19.31
CA LYS A 462 14.52 -32.89 -20.11
C LYS A 462 15.51 -33.00 -21.27
N LYS A 463 15.09 -32.59 -22.48
CA LYS A 463 15.92 -32.63 -23.67
C LYS A 463 16.18 -31.22 -24.19
N TRP A 464 17.44 -30.83 -24.24
CA TRP A 464 17.88 -29.58 -24.85
C TRP A 464 18.60 -29.87 -26.15
N THR A 465 18.24 -29.15 -27.21
CA THR A 465 18.94 -29.17 -28.49
C THR A 465 19.68 -27.85 -28.66
N VAL A 466 20.98 -27.95 -28.94
CA VAL A 466 21.90 -26.84 -29.18
C VAL A 466 22.54 -27.06 -30.55
N ASP A 467 22.06 -26.38 -31.57
CA ASP A 467 22.50 -26.54 -32.96
C ASP A 467 23.16 -25.26 -33.49
N PHE A 468 24.48 -25.32 -33.66
CA PHE A 468 25.28 -24.25 -34.28
C PHE A 468 25.56 -24.49 -35.77
N LYS A 469 24.95 -25.50 -36.39
CA LYS A 469 25.04 -25.74 -37.84
C LYS A 469 24.05 -24.90 -38.65
N VAL A 470 23.08 -24.28 -37.96
CA VAL A 470 22.05 -23.42 -38.55
C VAL A 470 22.29 -21.96 -38.14
N THR A 471 21.88 -21.03 -38.99
CA THR A 471 22.00 -19.59 -38.74
C THR A 471 20.62 -18.94 -38.85
N PRO A 472 20.06 -18.36 -37.76
CA PRO A 472 20.66 -18.26 -36.42
C PRO A 472 20.74 -19.63 -35.69
N PRO A 473 21.66 -19.80 -34.73
CA PRO A 473 21.79 -21.05 -33.98
C PRO A 473 20.54 -21.36 -33.15
N VAL A 474 20.20 -22.64 -33.01
CA VAL A 474 19.01 -23.09 -32.28
C VAL A 474 19.40 -23.58 -30.90
N ILE A 475 18.87 -22.94 -29.86
CA ILE A 475 18.97 -23.39 -28.46
C ILE A 475 17.56 -23.46 -27.89
N ALA A 476 17.02 -24.68 -27.81
CA ALA A 476 15.63 -24.91 -27.44
C ALA A 476 15.43 -26.23 -26.70
N GLU A 477 14.40 -26.28 -25.87
CA GLU A 477 13.92 -27.50 -25.23
C GLU A 477 13.10 -28.32 -26.24
N THR A 478 13.80 -29.06 -27.11
CA THR A 478 13.17 -29.89 -28.14
C THR A 478 13.78 -31.29 -28.15
N GLY A 479 12.93 -32.30 -28.36
CA GLY A 479 13.32 -33.72 -28.37
C GLY A 479 13.53 -34.31 -29.75
N GLU A 480 13.34 -33.55 -30.82
CA GLU A 480 13.25 -34.04 -32.20
C GLU A 480 14.51 -33.73 -33.02
N GLY A 481 14.73 -34.48 -34.11
CA GLY A 481 15.85 -34.31 -35.04
C GLY A 481 17.09 -35.19 -34.80
N ASN A 482 18.07 -35.14 -35.69
CA ASN A 482 19.36 -35.81 -35.55
C ASN A 482 20.44 -34.81 -35.12
N VAL A 483 21.21 -35.15 -34.09
CA VAL A 483 22.33 -34.33 -33.60
C VAL A 483 23.67 -35.05 -33.79
N ASP A 484 24.76 -34.30 -33.85
CA ASP A 484 26.11 -34.85 -33.98
C ASP A 484 26.56 -35.58 -32.72
N VAL A 485 26.12 -35.09 -31.55
CA VAL A 485 26.46 -35.63 -30.24
C VAL A 485 25.25 -35.56 -29.31
N GLU A 486 24.88 -36.68 -28.71
CA GLU A 486 23.89 -36.76 -27.64
C GLU A 486 24.58 -37.13 -26.33
N MET A 487 24.31 -36.35 -25.28
CA MET A 487 24.85 -36.54 -23.95
C MET A 487 23.73 -36.81 -22.96
N THR A 488 23.85 -37.87 -22.17
CA THR A 488 22.89 -38.24 -21.13
C THR A 488 23.56 -38.21 -19.77
N MET A 489 23.00 -37.44 -18.83
CA MET A 489 23.53 -37.33 -17.46
C MET A 489 22.48 -36.77 -16.50
N LYS A 490 22.76 -36.78 -15.19
CA LYS A 490 21.93 -36.06 -14.22
C LYS A 490 22.10 -34.55 -14.39
N ASP A 491 21.03 -33.80 -14.20
CA ASP A 491 21.03 -32.34 -14.23
C ASP A 491 22.08 -31.74 -13.28
N SER A 492 22.21 -32.31 -12.07
CA SER A 492 23.23 -31.90 -11.09
C SER A 492 24.67 -32.21 -11.51
N ASP A 493 24.90 -33.27 -12.29
CA ASP A 493 26.23 -33.61 -12.80
C ASP A 493 26.60 -32.71 -14.00
N PHE A 494 25.62 -32.33 -14.83
CA PHE A 494 25.81 -31.34 -15.90
C PHE A 494 26.27 -29.99 -15.33
N VAL A 495 25.61 -29.49 -14.29
CA VAL A 495 26.01 -28.24 -13.61
C VAL A 495 27.42 -28.34 -13.04
N LYS A 496 27.78 -29.48 -12.42
CA LYS A 496 29.15 -29.68 -11.91
C LYS A 496 30.18 -29.69 -13.04
N ILE A 497 29.84 -30.25 -14.20
CA ILE A 497 30.71 -30.22 -15.38
C ILE A 497 30.88 -28.78 -15.88
N VAL A 498 29.78 -28.02 -15.98
CA VAL A 498 29.80 -26.64 -16.46
C VAL A 498 30.53 -25.69 -15.52
N THR A 499 30.36 -25.87 -14.21
CA THR A 499 31.03 -25.08 -13.17
C THR A 499 32.47 -25.52 -12.90
N GLY A 500 32.98 -26.54 -13.61
CA GLY A 500 34.34 -27.07 -13.43
C GLY A 500 34.55 -27.91 -12.16
N LYS A 501 33.48 -28.21 -11.42
CA LYS A 501 33.50 -29.05 -10.20
C LYS A 501 33.57 -30.56 -10.49
N LEU A 502 33.33 -30.99 -11.73
CA LEU A 502 33.46 -32.37 -12.19
C LEU A 502 34.07 -32.39 -13.59
N ARG A 503 35.16 -33.13 -13.81
CA ARG A 503 35.77 -33.21 -15.14
C ARG A 503 34.95 -34.14 -16.05
N PRO A 504 34.70 -33.80 -17.34
CA PRO A 504 33.92 -34.63 -18.25
C PRO A 504 34.44 -36.07 -18.43
N ASP A 505 35.76 -36.25 -18.50
CA ASP A 505 36.44 -37.55 -18.57
C ASP A 505 36.16 -38.40 -17.33
N GLN A 506 36.23 -37.79 -16.16
CA GLN A 506 35.89 -38.44 -14.89
C GLN A 506 34.41 -38.79 -14.81
N ALA A 507 33.51 -37.91 -15.27
CA ALA A 507 32.07 -38.18 -15.32
C ALA A 507 31.74 -39.36 -16.25
N PHE A 508 32.44 -39.46 -17.38
CA PHE A 508 32.28 -40.57 -18.33
C PHE A 508 32.77 -41.90 -17.74
N LEU A 509 33.97 -41.93 -17.15
CA LEU A 509 34.52 -43.13 -16.50
C LEU A 509 33.66 -43.60 -15.31
N GLN A 510 33.08 -42.66 -14.55
CA GLN A 510 32.16 -42.96 -13.43
C GLN A 510 30.74 -43.34 -13.89
N ARG A 511 30.49 -43.47 -15.20
CA ARG A 511 29.17 -43.75 -15.80
C ARG A 511 28.10 -42.70 -15.45
N LYS A 512 28.50 -41.49 -15.07
CA LYS A 512 27.61 -40.34 -14.81
C LYS A 512 27.28 -39.54 -16.07
N LEU A 513 28.14 -39.65 -17.09
CA LEU A 513 27.96 -39.08 -18.42
C LEU A 513 28.01 -40.20 -19.46
N LYS A 514 26.95 -40.35 -20.25
CA LYS A 514 26.93 -41.17 -21.46
C LYS A 514 26.99 -40.27 -22.68
N VAL A 515 27.86 -40.57 -23.64
CA VAL A 515 27.99 -39.83 -24.89
C VAL A 515 27.72 -40.78 -26.06
N LYS A 516 26.85 -40.36 -26.99
CA LYS A 516 26.55 -41.06 -28.25
C LYS A 516 26.80 -40.09 -29.41
N GLY A 517 27.39 -40.57 -30.50
CA GLY A 517 27.72 -39.75 -31.67
C GLY A 517 29.21 -39.49 -31.84
N ASN A 518 29.57 -38.40 -32.51
CA ASN A 518 30.96 -38.14 -32.89
C ASN A 518 31.79 -37.58 -31.71
N LEU A 519 32.68 -38.41 -31.16
CA LEU A 519 33.46 -38.08 -29.97
C LEU A 519 34.44 -36.90 -30.20
N ALA A 520 34.95 -36.71 -31.42
CA ALA A 520 35.78 -35.55 -31.75
C ALA A 520 34.97 -34.24 -31.72
N LYS A 521 33.70 -34.27 -32.14
CA LYS A 521 32.77 -33.14 -32.00
C LYS A 521 32.36 -32.91 -30.54
N ALA A 522 32.32 -33.96 -29.71
CA ALA A 522 32.04 -33.83 -28.27
C ALA A 522 33.09 -32.98 -27.53
N LEU A 523 34.35 -32.98 -27.98
CA LEU A 523 35.42 -32.14 -27.40
C LEU A 523 35.20 -30.64 -27.65
N LYS A 524 34.47 -30.26 -28.72
CA LYS A 524 34.12 -28.86 -29.00
C LYS A 524 33.16 -28.27 -27.96
N LEU A 525 32.46 -29.12 -27.20
CA LEU A 525 31.60 -28.68 -26.10
C LEU A 525 32.37 -27.91 -25.03
N ARG A 526 33.66 -28.22 -24.81
CA ARG A 526 34.49 -27.46 -23.85
C ARG A 526 34.54 -25.97 -24.21
N LYS A 527 34.52 -25.61 -25.50
CA LYS A 527 34.52 -24.21 -25.95
C LYS A 527 33.18 -23.50 -25.67
N LEU A 528 32.09 -24.26 -25.64
CA LEU A 528 30.76 -23.76 -25.26
C LEU A 528 30.68 -23.47 -23.75
N VAL A 529 31.43 -24.22 -22.93
CA VAL A 529 31.23 -24.34 -21.47
C VAL A 529 32.40 -23.79 -20.63
N GLN A 530 33.50 -23.33 -21.25
CA GLN A 530 34.70 -22.89 -20.52
C GLN A 530 34.43 -21.75 -19.52
N SER A 531 34.97 -21.93 -18.31
CA SER A 531 34.52 -21.40 -17.02
C SER A 531 35.00 -19.99 -16.65
N GLU A 532 35.54 -19.21 -17.58
CA GLU A 532 36.08 -17.87 -17.24
C GLU A 532 35.02 -16.75 -17.26
N MET A 533 33.81 -16.99 -17.79
CA MET A 533 32.74 -15.97 -17.78
C MET A 533 31.41 -16.41 -17.12
N LEU A 534 31.14 -17.72 -16.99
CA LEU A 534 29.94 -18.25 -16.30
C LEU A 534 29.97 -18.11 -14.76
N LYS A 535 31.13 -17.74 -14.19
CA LYS A 535 31.32 -17.61 -12.73
C LYS A 535 30.76 -16.31 -12.13
N ALA A 536 30.35 -15.34 -12.95
CA ALA A 536 29.95 -14.04 -12.43
C ALA A 536 28.48 -13.96 -11.98
N LYS A 537 27.61 -14.94 -12.29
CA LYS A 537 26.16 -14.86 -12.01
C LYS A 537 25.43 -16.19 -11.71
N LEU A 538 26.15 -17.29 -11.48
CA LEU A 538 25.56 -18.61 -11.12
C LEU A 538 25.85 -19.02 -9.68
#